data_AF-A0A3D3LPP7-F1
#
_entry.id   AF-A0A3D3LPP7-F1
#
_cell.length_a   1.000
_cell.length_b   1.000
_cell.length_c   1.000
_cell.angle_alpha   90.00
_cell.angle_beta   90.00
_cell.angle_gamma   90.00
#
_symmetry.space_group_name_H-M   'P 1'
#
loop_
_entity.id
_entity.type
_entity.pdbx_description
1 polymer ?
#
loop_
_entity_poly.entity_id
_entity_poly.type
_entity_poly.pdbx_seq_one_letter_code
_entity_poly.pdbx_strand_id
1 'polypeptide(L)'
;MTDIPTQQETQLQYLTSDDRMLALVTHLSACFGGILIPIIIYFIQKDKSKFVAFNALSAIFWQLIYIGVILLLSFGFILLGVLVPTLTVATKSSEMPVLFIIFVIVLCIVIIGIVLIFLGYSIFSAIKSYQGNIVMYPIVGKIAYRKIYG
;
A
#
# COMPACT_ATOMS: atom_id res chain seq x y z
N MET A 1 1.52 -38.06 -20.57
CA MET A 1 0.95 -36.73 -20.25
C MET A 1 2.12 -35.83 -19.93
N THR A 2 2.55 -35.04 -20.90
CA THR A 2 3.57 -34.00 -20.72
C THR A 2 2.92 -32.90 -19.89
N ASP A 3 3.30 -32.80 -18.61
CA ASP A 3 3.00 -31.63 -17.80
C ASP A 3 3.70 -30.45 -18.48
N ILE A 4 2.99 -29.73 -19.35
CA ILE A 4 3.44 -28.42 -19.83
C ILE A 4 3.44 -27.56 -18.56
N PRO A 5 4.62 -27.14 -18.05
CA PRO A 5 4.63 -26.25 -16.91
C PRO A 5 3.79 -25.05 -17.32
N THR A 6 2.81 -24.69 -16.49
CA THR A 6 2.04 -23.48 -16.74
C THR A 6 3.05 -22.35 -16.89
N GLN A 7 2.84 -21.42 -17.84
CA GLN A 7 3.82 -20.36 -18.18
C GLN A 7 4.41 -19.61 -16.95
N GLN A 8 3.72 -19.68 -15.79
CA GLN A 8 4.23 -19.30 -14.47
C GLN A 8 5.47 -20.07 -14.00
N GLU A 9 5.46 -21.40 -14.01
CA GLU A 9 6.56 -22.21 -13.48
C GLU A 9 7.83 -22.01 -14.31
N THR A 10 7.71 -21.90 -15.63
CA THR A 10 8.85 -21.63 -16.52
C THR A 10 9.45 -20.24 -16.31
N GLN A 11 8.63 -19.22 -16.02
CA GLN A 11 9.10 -17.85 -15.74
C GLN A 11 9.70 -17.72 -14.34
N LEU A 12 9.15 -18.42 -13.33
CA LEU A 12 9.74 -18.48 -11.99
C LEU A 12 11.09 -19.23 -11.99
N GLN A 13 11.24 -20.18 -12.91
CA GLN A 13 12.48 -20.95 -13.10
C GLN A 13 13.62 -20.15 -13.77
N TYR A 14 13.32 -19.01 -14.43
CA TYR A 14 14.31 -18.07 -14.99
C TYR A 14 14.10 -16.63 -14.47
N LEU A 15 14.01 -16.47 -13.15
CA LEU A 15 13.98 -15.16 -12.52
C LEU A 15 15.35 -14.47 -12.60
N THR A 16 15.45 -13.41 -13.39
CA THR A 16 16.69 -12.62 -13.49
C THR A 16 16.94 -11.81 -12.21
N SER A 17 18.20 -11.41 -12.00
CA SER A 17 18.56 -10.52 -10.89
C SER A 17 17.84 -9.16 -11.00
N ASP A 18 17.67 -8.66 -12.24
CA ASP A 18 16.98 -7.40 -12.51
C ASP A 18 15.50 -7.47 -12.12
N ASP A 19 14.82 -8.59 -12.41
CA ASP A 19 13.42 -8.77 -12.03
C ASP A 19 13.24 -8.76 -10.50
N ARG A 20 14.14 -9.39 -9.77
CA ARG A 20 14.12 -9.37 -8.29
C ARG A 20 14.38 -7.97 -7.75
N MET A 21 15.32 -7.24 -8.35
CA MET A 21 15.62 -5.87 -7.96
C MET A 21 14.46 -4.92 -8.25
N LEU A 22 13.83 -5.03 -9.43
CA LEU A 22 12.65 -4.24 -9.78
C LEU A 22 11.47 -4.54 -8.85
N ALA A 23 11.23 -5.81 -8.49
CA ALA A 23 10.19 -6.17 -7.53
C ALA A 23 10.46 -5.58 -6.14
N LEU A 24 11.73 -5.57 -5.68
CA LEU A 24 12.12 -4.91 -4.43
C LEU A 24 11.87 -3.40 -4.49
N VAL A 25 12.34 -2.73 -5.55
CA VAL A 25 12.19 -1.28 -5.73
C VAL A 25 10.71 -0.88 -5.78
N THR A 26 9.90 -1.74 -6.36
CA THR A 26 8.45 -1.55 -6.42
C THR A 26 7.84 -1.40 -5.03
N HIS A 27 8.13 -2.29 -4.08
CA HIS A 27 7.60 -2.18 -2.71
C HIS A 27 8.33 -1.11 -1.90
N LEU A 28 9.61 -0.87 -2.17
CA LEU A 28 10.39 0.18 -1.52
C LEU A 28 9.94 1.59 -1.92
N SER A 29 9.26 1.72 -3.08
CA SER A 29 8.71 2.98 -3.54
C SER A 29 7.73 3.62 -2.55
N ALA A 30 7.07 2.84 -1.69
CA ALA A 30 6.20 3.41 -0.66
C ALA A 30 6.95 4.32 0.32
N CYS A 31 8.26 4.15 0.47
CA CYS A 31 9.10 4.97 1.35
C CYS A 31 9.51 6.30 0.71
N PHE A 32 9.82 6.31 -0.61
CA PHE A 32 10.51 7.43 -1.26
C PHE A 32 9.92 7.87 -2.61
N GLY A 33 9.22 6.99 -3.32
CA GLY A 33 8.75 7.22 -4.69
C GLY A 33 7.24 7.39 -4.84
N GLY A 34 6.48 7.09 -3.80
CA GLY A 34 5.02 7.08 -3.82
C GLY A 34 4.46 6.14 -4.89
N ILE A 35 3.19 6.36 -5.24
CA ILE A 35 2.41 5.43 -6.06
C ILE A 35 2.79 5.46 -7.54
N LEU A 36 3.52 6.50 -7.97
CA LEU A 36 3.92 6.66 -9.37
C LEU A 36 4.96 5.62 -9.81
N ILE A 37 5.95 5.32 -8.97
CA ILE A 37 6.99 4.34 -9.31
C ILE A 37 6.41 2.95 -9.63
N PRO A 38 5.56 2.33 -8.78
CA PRO A 38 5.04 1.00 -9.07
C PRO A 38 4.07 1.02 -10.27
N ILE A 39 3.37 2.14 -10.53
CA ILE A 39 2.58 2.31 -11.76
C ILE A 39 3.49 2.27 -12.99
N ILE A 40 4.58 3.05 -12.98
CA ILE A 40 5.53 3.10 -14.11
C ILE A 40 6.15 1.72 -14.32
N ILE A 41 6.62 1.07 -13.25
CA ILE A 41 7.20 -0.28 -13.32
C ILE A 41 6.18 -1.27 -13.88
N TYR A 42 4.92 -1.21 -13.45
CA TYR A 42 3.86 -2.07 -13.98
C TYR A 42 3.71 -1.90 -15.50
N PHE A 43 3.60 -0.66 -16.00
CA PHE A 43 3.42 -0.42 -17.43
C PHE A 43 4.63 -0.82 -18.28
N ILE A 44 5.85 -0.67 -17.76
CA ILE A 44 7.09 -1.06 -18.47
C ILE A 44 7.27 -2.58 -18.49
N GLN A 45 6.90 -3.26 -17.39
CA GLN A 45 7.20 -4.68 -17.18
C GLN A 45 6.02 -5.62 -17.45
N LYS A 46 4.80 -5.11 -17.65
CA LYS A 46 3.59 -5.93 -17.88
C LYS A 46 3.73 -6.96 -19.01
N ASP A 47 4.47 -6.61 -20.07
CA ASP A 47 4.67 -7.49 -21.24
C ASP A 47 6.00 -8.25 -21.20
N LYS A 48 6.89 -7.92 -20.23
CA LYS A 48 8.25 -8.45 -20.13
C LYS A 48 8.41 -9.49 -19.04
N SER A 49 7.92 -9.19 -17.83
CA SER A 49 8.04 -10.06 -16.66
C SER A 49 6.75 -10.06 -15.86
N LYS A 50 6.05 -11.19 -15.89
CA LYS A 50 4.81 -11.38 -15.12
C LYS A 50 5.06 -11.28 -13.62
N PHE A 51 6.24 -11.70 -13.16
CA PHE A 51 6.65 -11.61 -11.76
C PHE A 51 6.73 -10.15 -11.28
N VAL A 52 7.45 -9.32 -12.04
CA VAL A 52 7.60 -7.89 -11.71
C VAL A 52 6.26 -7.18 -11.85
N ALA A 53 5.50 -7.47 -12.91
CA ALA A 53 4.18 -6.88 -13.12
C ALA A 53 3.21 -7.20 -11.98
N PHE A 54 3.24 -8.43 -11.46
CA PHE A 54 2.38 -8.80 -10.33
C PHE A 54 2.78 -8.09 -9.04
N ASN A 55 4.09 -8.04 -8.72
CA ASN A 55 4.56 -7.28 -7.56
C ASN A 55 4.27 -5.78 -7.67
N ALA A 56 4.41 -5.21 -8.88
CA ALA A 56 4.02 -3.85 -9.22
C ALA A 56 2.56 -3.59 -8.95
N LEU A 57 1.68 -4.45 -9.45
CA LEU A 57 0.26 -4.31 -9.22
C LEU A 57 -0.09 -4.42 -7.73
N SER A 58 0.46 -5.41 -7.01
CA SER A 58 0.29 -5.55 -5.56
C SER A 58 0.70 -4.28 -4.79
N ALA A 59 1.84 -3.67 -5.15
CA ALA A 59 2.31 -2.44 -4.51
C ALA A 59 1.40 -1.23 -4.81
N ILE A 60 0.89 -1.09 -6.04
CA ILE A 60 -0.08 -0.04 -6.38
C ILE A 60 -1.30 -0.14 -5.48
N PHE A 61 -1.85 -1.35 -5.32
CA PHE A 61 -3.01 -1.56 -4.45
C PHE A 61 -2.71 -1.28 -2.98
N TRP A 62 -1.54 -1.69 -2.49
CA TRP A 62 -1.14 -1.38 -1.12
C TRP A 62 -1.09 0.12 -0.85
N GLN A 63 -0.48 0.86 -1.77
CA GLN A 63 -0.38 2.32 -1.66
C GLN A 63 -1.73 3.00 -1.83
N LEU A 64 -2.63 2.47 -2.66
CA LEU A 64 -3.99 2.98 -2.79
C LEU A 64 -4.79 2.79 -1.49
N ILE A 65 -4.66 1.63 -0.83
CA ILE A 65 -5.28 1.39 0.48
C ILE A 65 -4.70 2.37 1.52
N TYR A 66 -3.38 2.54 1.54
CA TYR A 66 -2.72 3.49 2.43
C TYR A 66 -3.27 4.91 2.26
N ILE A 67 -3.33 5.41 1.02
CA ILE A 67 -3.87 6.73 0.71
C ILE A 67 -5.34 6.83 1.14
N GLY A 68 -6.16 5.81 0.85
CA GLY A 68 -7.56 5.78 1.25
C GLY A 68 -7.77 5.85 2.76
N VAL A 69 -6.97 5.10 3.54
CA VAL A 69 -7.01 5.11 5.01
C VAL A 69 -6.61 6.48 5.55
N ILE A 70 -5.52 7.06 5.04
CA ILE A 70 -5.06 8.38 5.48
C ILE A 70 -6.11 9.46 5.15
N LEU A 71 -6.69 9.45 3.94
CA LEU A 71 -7.73 10.40 3.55
C LEU A 71 -8.98 10.29 4.42
N LEU A 72 -9.42 9.07 4.74
CA LEU A 72 -10.57 8.84 5.62
C LEU A 72 -10.32 9.39 7.03
N LEU A 73 -9.13 9.16 7.59
CA LEU A 73 -8.74 9.68 8.90
C LEU A 73 -8.62 11.20 8.89
N SER A 74 -8.01 11.78 7.86
CA SER A 74 -7.90 13.23 7.69
C SER A 74 -9.27 13.89 7.54
N PHE A 75 -10.19 13.27 6.80
CA PHE A 75 -11.55 13.77 6.65
C PHE A 75 -12.30 13.78 7.99
N GLY A 76 -12.23 12.69 8.75
CA GLY A 76 -12.79 12.63 10.10
C GLY A 76 -12.19 13.70 11.03
N PHE A 77 -10.89 13.95 10.93
CA PHE A 77 -10.21 14.99 11.70
C PHE A 77 -10.71 16.40 11.33
N ILE A 78 -10.84 16.71 10.04
CA ILE A 78 -11.33 18.02 9.59
C ILE A 78 -12.77 18.24 10.03
N LEU A 79 -13.64 17.23 9.90
CA LEU A 79 -15.03 17.32 10.36
C LEU A 79 -15.12 17.63 11.85
N LEU A 80 -14.35 16.92 12.69
CA LEU A 80 -14.32 17.15 14.13
C LEU A 80 -13.66 18.49 14.49
N GLY A 81 -12.61 18.89 13.77
CA GLY A 81 -11.92 20.16 13.95
C GLY A 81 -12.76 21.38 13.57
N VAL A 82 -13.75 21.23 12.67
CA VAL A 82 -14.72 22.28 12.34
C VAL A 82 -15.93 22.23 13.28
N LEU A 83 -16.46 21.04 13.57
CA LEU A 83 -17.66 20.87 14.38
C LEU A 83 -17.48 21.34 15.82
N VAL A 84 -16.36 20.99 16.46
CA VAL A 84 -16.13 21.28 17.89
C VAL A 84 -16.05 22.79 18.18
N PRO A 85 -15.32 23.61 17.40
CA PRO A 85 -15.35 25.07 17.57
C PRO A 85 -16.72 25.70 17.31
N THR A 86 -17.53 25.18 16.38
CA THR A 86 -18.89 25.72 16.18
C THR A 86 -19.82 25.45 17.36
N LEU A 87 -19.65 24.30 18.03
CA LEU A 87 -20.41 23.97 19.23
C LEU A 87 -20.00 24.84 20.43
N THR A 88 -18.70 25.13 20.62
CA THR A 88 -18.24 25.98 21.73
C THR A 88 -18.68 27.43 21.59
N VAL A 89 -18.75 27.95 20.35
CA VAL A 89 -19.34 29.26 20.05
C VAL A 89 -20.84 29.28 20.38
N ALA A 90 -21.57 28.21 20.04
CA ALA A 90 -23.00 28.10 20.35
C ALA A 90 -23.28 28.04 21.86
N THR A 91 -22.39 27.41 22.64
CA THR A 91 -22.52 27.30 24.10
C THR A 91 -21.90 28.45 24.89
N LYS A 92 -21.33 29.48 24.22
CA LYS A 92 -20.59 30.60 24.84
C LYS A 92 -19.46 30.19 25.78
N SER A 93 -18.93 28.98 25.64
CA SER A 93 -17.78 28.51 26.41
C SER A 93 -16.50 28.80 25.61
N SER A 94 -15.57 29.59 26.15
CA SER A 94 -14.29 29.89 25.48
C SER A 94 -13.26 28.77 25.60
N GLU A 95 -13.54 27.77 26.44
CA GLU A 95 -12.63 26.66 26.68
C GLU A 95 -12.79 25.58 25.60
N MET A 96 -11.68 25.19 24.99
CA MET A 96 -11.66 24.00 24.16
C MET A 96 -11.87 22.78 25.06
N PRO A 97 -12.84 21.89 24.76
CA PRO A 97 -13.11 20.74 25.61
C PRO A 97 -11.85 19.89 25.77
N VAL A 98 -11.42 19.62 27.00
CA VAL A 98 -10.22 18.80 27.29
C VAL A 98 -10.28 17.43 26.59
N LEU A 99 -11.49 16.87 26.46
CA LEU A 99 -11.75 15.63 25.72
C LEU A 99 -11.35 15.72 24.24
N PHE A 100 -11.49 16.88 23.59
CA PHE A 100 -11.07 17.08 22.20
C PHE A 100 -9.55 17.04 22.07
N ILE A 101 -8.81 17.66 22.99
CA ILE A 101 -7.34 17.64 23.00
C ILE A 101 -6.83 16.20 23.18
N ILE A 102 -7.40 15.47 24.14
CA ILE A 102 -7.07 14.05 24.36
C ILE A 102 -7.37 13.23 23.10
N PHE A 103 -8.53 13.45 22.47
CA PHE A 103 -8.90 12.79 21.23
C PHE A 103 -7.89 13.05 20.10
N VAL A 104 -7.46 14.30 19.91
CA VAL A 104 -6.44 14.66 18.90
C VAL A 104 -5.12 13.95 19.16
N ILE A 105 -4.66 13.92 20.41
CA ILE A 105 -3.42 13.22 20.78
C ILE A 105 -3.52 11.72 20.48
N VAL A 106 -4.62 11.08 20.88
CA VAL A 106 -4.86 9.66 20.59
C VAL A 106 -4.90 9.41 19.09
N LEU A 107 -5.59 10.26 18.32
CA LEU A 107 -5.64 10.16 16.86
C LEU A 107 -4.24 10.28 16.23
N CYS A 108 -3.41 11.22 16.68
CA CYS A 108 -2.03 11.35 16.21
C CYS A 108 -1.22 10.09 16.47
N ILE A 109 -1.32 9.50 17.66
CA ILE A 109 -0.65 8.23 18.00
C ILE A 109 -1.13 7.10 17.09
N VAL A 110 -2.43 7.02 16.84
CA VAL A 110 -3.03 6.02 15.94
C VAL A 110 -2.52 6.20 14.51
N ILE A 111 -2.48 7.44 13.99
CA ILE A 111 -1.96 7.72 12.65
C ILE A 111 -0.49 7.31 12.55
N ILE A 112 0.35 7.69 13.51
CA ILE A 112 1.77 7.31 13.54
C ILE A 112 1.91 5.79 13.57
N GLY A 113 1.12 5.10 14.40
CA GLY A 113 1.11 3.63 14.46
C GLY A 113 0.75 2.99 13.12
N ILE A 114 -0.30 3.50 12.45
CA ILE A 114 -0.70 3.02 11.12
C ILE A 114 0.42 3.24 10.10
N VAL A 115 1.02 4.43 10.06
CA VAL A 115 2.14 4.73 9.14
C VAL A 115 3.29 3.75 9.35
N LEU A 116 3.69 3.48 10.59
CA LEU A 116 4.76 2.54 10.89
C LEU A 116 4.42 1.11 10.48
N ILE A 117 3.17 0.66 10.70
CA ILE A 117 2.70 -0.66 10.26
C ILE A 117 2.76 -0.77 8.72
N PHE A 118 2.29 0.26 8.01
CA PHE A 118 2.30 0.28 6.55
C PHE A 118 3.72 0.27 5.98
N LEU A 119 4.61 1.06 6.58
CA LEU A 119 6.02 1.12 6.21
C LEU A 119 6.73 -0.22 6.45
N GLY A 120 6.53 -0.79 7.64
CA GLY A 120 7.07 -2.10 8.01
C GLY A 120 6.59 -3.20 7.06
N TYR A 121 5.31 -3.20 6.71
CA TYR A 121 4.76 -4.15 5.73
C TYR A 121 5.36 -3.96 4.34
N SER A 122 5.61 -2.72 3.93
CA SER A 122 6.24 -2.43 2.64
C SER A 122 7.67 -2.97 2.57
N ILE A 123 8.45 -2.80 3.64
CA ILE A 123 9.81 -3.35 3.74
C ILE A 123 9.78 -4.88 3.74
N PHE A 124 8.89 -5.48 4.54
CA PHE A 124 8.70 -6.93 4.56
C PHE A 124 8.37 -7.48 3.17
N SER A 125 7.46 -6.82 2.45
CA SER A 125 7.09 -7.18 1.08
C SER A 125 8.24 -7.01 0.09
N ALA A 126 9.03 -5.96 0.24
CA ALA A 126 10.22 -5.72 -0.57
C ALA A 126 11.24 -6.86 -0.42
N ILE A 127 11.57 -7.25 0.82
CA ILE A 127 12.51 -8.35 1.10
C ILE A 127 11.97 -9.68 0.54
N LYS A 128 10.69 -9.97 0.79
CA LYS A 128 10.05 -11.20 0.32
C LYS A 128 10.04 -11.28 -1.21
N SER A 129 9.78 -10.15 -1.89
CA SER A 129 9.82 -10.07 -3.35
C SER A 129 11.23 -10.23 -3.93
N TYR A 130 12.25 -9.73 -3.24
CA TYR A 130 13.65 -9.93 -3.66
C TYR A 130 14.08 -11.40 -3.63
N GLN A 131 13.51 -12.18 -2.71
CA GLN A 131 13.73 -13.63 -2.64
C GLN A 131 13.06 -14.40 -3.80
N GLY A 132 12.33 -13.72 -4.69
CA GLY A 132 11.59 -14.33 -5.80
C GLY A 132 10.18 -14.77 -5.42
N ASN A 133 9.68 -14.41 -4.24
CA ASN A 133 8.31 -14.71 -3.85
C ASN A 133 7.35 -13.64 -4.35
N ILE A 134 6.22 -14.07 -4.90
CA ILE A 134 5.11 -13.15 -5.22
C ILE A 134 4.39 -12.74 -3.94
N VAL A 135 4.31 -11.44 -3.70
CA VAL A 135 3.55 -10.89 -2.57
C VAL A 135 2.11 -10.70 -3.02
N MET A 136 1.24 -11.62 -2.60
CA MET A 136 -0.20 -11.54 -2.85
C MET A 136 -0.91 -10.91 -1.66
N TYR A 137 -1.66 -9.83 -1.90
CA TYR A 137 -2.67 -9.37 -0.94
C TYR A 137 -3.94 -10.22 -1.12
N PRO A 138 -4.49 -10.83 -0.05
CA PRO A 138 -5.52 -11.88 -0.15
C PRO A 138 -6.79 -11.45 -0.89
N ILE A 139 -7.15 -10.17 -0.86
CA ILE A 139 -8.38 -9.65 -1.50
C ILE A 139 -8.16 -9.35 -3.00
N VAL A 140 -6.95 -8.92 -3.38
CA VAL A 140 -6.63 -8.45 -4.74
C VAL A 140 -5.94 -9.52 -5.58
N GLY A 141 -5.29 -10.48 -4.91
CA GLY A 141 -4.56 -11.58 -5.53
C GLY A 141 -5.39 -12.31 -6.57
N LYS A 142 -6.68 -12.57 -6.32
CA LYS A 142 -7.54 -13.29 -7.28
C LYS A 142 -7.83 -12.51 -8.56
N ILE A 143 -8.00 -11.19 -8.49
CA ILE A 143 -8.29 -10.35 -9.67
C ILE A 143 -7.02 -10.10 -10.49
N ALA A 144 -5.92 -9.75 -9.80
CA ALA A 144 -4.61 -9.55 -10.41
C ALA A 144 -4.08 -10.85 -11.05
N TYR A 145 -4.23 -11.97 -10.34
CA TYR A 145 -3.82 -13.29 -10.83
C TYR A 145 -4.58 -13.66 -12.09
N ARG A 146 -5.92 -13.49 -12.11
CA ARG A 146 -6.72 -13.78 -13.30
C ARG A 146 -6.41 -12.87 -14.49
N LYS A 147 -5.94 -11.64 -14.27
CA LYS A 147 -5.61 -10.69 -15.36
C LYS A 147 -4.21 -10.93 -15.96
N ILE A 148 -3.27 -11.48 -15.18
CA ILE A 148 -1.87 -11.69 -15.59
C ILE A 148 -1.59 -13.16 -15.98
N TYR A 149 -2.31 -14.08 -15.34
CA TYR A 149 -2.12 -15.53 -15.48
C TYR A 149 -3.35 -16.29 -15.97
N GLY A 150 -4.50 -15.62 -16.08
CA GLY A 150 -5.70 -16.15 -16.73
C GLY A 150 -5.78 -15.76 -18.21
#